data_AF-A0A7C1LLF0-F1
#
_entry.id   AF-A0A7C1LLF0-F1
#
_cell.length_a   1.000
_cell.length_b   1.000
_cell.length_c   1.000
_cell.angle_alpha   90.00
_cell.angle_beta   90.00
_cell.angle_gamma   90.00
#
_symmetry.space_group_name_H-M   'P 1'
#
loop_
_entity.id
_entity.type
_entity.pdbx_description
1 polymer ?
#
loop_
_entity_poly.entity_id
_entity_poly.type
_entity_poly.pdbx_seq_one_letter_code
_entity_poly.pdbx_strand_id
1 'polypeptide(L)'
;MVQVAFLQVASCFGCHQSLLNMNLGLINVLSELDVKYFNKENFSDIKDGDITYGIIEGVARTKQETANIKLFRKKCQSIIALGACACYGGIKSLANLYDKSELIDSIKNSIDYTPDLEDFIVNIKDIIDVDMFIPGCPPTTNNIAASLLYLILLSKELPATVNKKETVCNSCNLFNNGCFLGKNKLCYGPITAAGCTLMCPNDGDVCFGCFKATNSLGEKTKVLEELIYNMLSLSSKDAASLQHFIDLYIGVANIGNFYNRNDLLQRLAFEPTSLKLKEIEVGNQKVKTFEVNPTDIVKINEIIGRIIYLLQGDPNFKYSSKSVCSHCARVIVDKIPISLKRDYEGLPATDKCFLEQGYLCMGLVTKAGCGTMCPNRANAPCLGCYGPTIGVKEQGAKFISTLGSLTSEIDPEEVVDFIKDPAGSFNRFSLANTTLGRKFHDLKE
;
A
#
# COMPACT_ATOMS: atom_id res chain seq x y z
N MET A 1 -11.31 -15.52 16.96
CA MET A 1 -11.86 -14.44 16.12
C MET A 1 -10.96 -13.24 16.23
N VAL A 2 -10.73 -12.53 15.13
CA VAL A 2 -9.87 -11.34 15.06
C VAL A 2 -10.67 -10.12 15.50
N GLN A 3 -10.14 -9.34 16.44
CA GLN A 3 -10.83 -8.17 16.98
C GLN A 3 -10.76 -7.01 15.97
N VAL A 4 -11.90 -6.54 15.50
CA VAL A 4 -11.96 -5.46 14.50
C VAL A 4 -12.92 -4.35 14.91
N ALA A 5 -12.64 -3.15 14.41
CA ALA A 5 -13.53 -2.01 14.58
C ALA A 5 -13.58 -1.17 13.31
N PHE A 6 -14.75 -0.60 13.02
CA PHE A 6 -15.00 0.22 11.85
C PHE A 6 -15.40 1.63 12.27
N LEU A 7 -14.52 2.60 11.99
CA LEU A 7 -14.75 4.02 12.22
C LEU A 7 -15.11 4.71 10.91
N GLN A 8 -16.31 5.29 10.87
CA GLN A 8 -16.69 6.21 9.82
C GLN A 8 -16.46 7.65 10.33
N VAL A 9 -15.74 8.44 9.54
CA VAL A 9 -15.71 9.91 9.67
C VAL A 9 -16.34 10.52 8.43
N ALA A 10 -16.10 11.79 8.12
CA ALA A 10 -16.67 12.47 6.96
C ALA A 10 -16.39 11.68 5.67
N SER A 11 -17.41 10.94 5.23
CA SER A 11 -17.37 10.02 4.09
C SER A 11 -18.72 10.00 3.36
N CYS A 12 -18.88 9.13 2.36
CA CYS A 12 -20.15 8.86 1.68
C CYS A 12 -20.71 7.45 1.99
N PHE A 13 -20.11 6.73 2.96
CA PHE A 13 -20.41 5.34 3.29
C PHE A 13 -20.16 4.32 2.15
N GLY A 14 -19.56 4.75 1.04
CA GLY A 14 -19.36 3.91 -0.13
C GLY A 14 -18.43 2.73 0.11
N CYS A 15 -17.44 2.84 1.01
CA CYS A 15 -16.51 1.73 1.26
C CYS A 15 -17.15 0.66 2.15
N HIS A 16 -17.88 1.06 3.19
CA HIS A 16 -18.73 0.17 3.98
C HIS A 16 -19.81 -0.48 3.10
N GLN A 17 -20.46 0.25 2.20
CA GLN A 17 -21.41 -0.35 1.25
C GLN A 17 -20.74 -1.38 0.34
N SER A 18 -19.52 -1.12 -0.14
CA SER A 18 -18.76 -2.08 -0.94
C SER A 18 -18.42 -3.37 -0.19
N LEU A 19 -18.13 -3.27 1.12
CA LEU A 19 -18.01 -4.42 2.01
C LEU A 19 -19.34 -5.19 2.13
N LEU A 20 -20.46 -4.49 2.32
CA LEU A 20 -21.79 -5.11 2.43
C LEU A 20 -22.24 -5.78 1.12
N ASN A 21 -21.78 -5.29 -0.03
CA ASN A 21 -22.03 -5.90 -1.34
C ASN A 21 -21.43 -7.31 -1.51
N MET A 22 -20.66 -7.81 -0.53
CA MET A 22 -20.29 -9.23 -0.45
C MET A 22 -21.50 -10.16 -0.28
N ASN A 23 -22.66 -9.63 0.14
CA ASN A 23 -23.89 -10.39 0.36
C ASN A 23 -23.63 -11.64 1.22
N LEU A 24 -24.03 -12.83 0.77
CA LEU A 24 -23.80 -14.09 1.47
C LEU A 24 -22.30 -14.44 1.63
N GLY A 25 -21.44 -13.93 0.75
CA GLY A 25 -19.99 -14.11 0.87
C GLY A 25 -19.41 -13.47 2.13
N LEU A 26 -20.10 -12.48 2.72
CA LEU A 26 -19.70 -11.82 3.95
C LEU A 26 -19.73 -12.77 5.17
N ILE A 27 -20.59 -13.81 5.14
CA ILE A 27 -20.76 -14.77 6.24
C ILE A 27 -19.43 -15.47 6.57
N ASN A 28 -18.68 -15.86 5.54
CA ASN A 28 -17.38 -16.55 5.68
C ASN A 28 -16.29 -15.64 6.29
N VAL A 29 -16.44 -14.33 6.15
CA VAL A 29 -15.51 -13.36 6.74
C VAL A 29 -15.96 -13.01 8.15
N LEU A 30 -17.24 -12.71 8.36
CA LEU A 30 -17.78 -12.34 9.66
C LEU A 30 -17.63 -13.46 10.70
N SER A 31 -17.68 -14.73 10.31
CA SER A 31 -17.46 -15.85 11.24
C SER A 31 -16.07 -15.85 11.87
N GLU A 32 -15.10 -15.19 11.26
CA GLU A 32 -13.73 -15.09 11.74
C GLU A 32 -13.45 -13.77 12.49
N LEU A 33 -14.36 -12.80 12.42
CA LEU A 33 -14.21 -11.45 12.97
C LEU A 33 -15.08 -11.24 14.22
N ASP A 34 -14.49 -10.62 15.23
CA ASP A 34 -15.21 -10.10 16.40
C ASP A 34 -15.29 -8.58 16.27
N VAL A 35 -16.46 -8.08 15.81
CA VAL A 35 -16.67 -6.67 15.54
C VAL A 35 -16.97 -5.93 16.84
N LYS A 36 -15.95 -5.32 17.44
CA LYS A 36 -16.07 -4.56 18.69
C LYS A 36 -16.83 -3.25 18.53
N TYR A 37 -16.74 -2.65 17.35
CA TYR A 37 -17.35 -1.37 17.06
C TYR A 37 -17.65 -1.23 15.57
N PHE A 38 -18.85 -0.73 15.26
CA PHE A 38 -19.27 -0.40 13.90
C PHE A 38 -20.10 0.87 13.96
N ASN A 39 -19.47 2.02 13.71
CA ASN A 39 -20.13 3.30 13.51
C ASN A 39 -21.18 3.71 14.57
N LYS A 40 -20.92 3.42 15.87
CA LYS A 40 -21.72 3.90 17.01
C LYS A 40 -21.13 5.20 17.58
N GLU A 41 -21.86 5.93 18.40
CA GLU A 41 -21.36 7.23 18.90
C GLU A 41 -20.20 7.13 19.91
N ASN A 42 -20.04 6.00 20.61
CA ASN A 42 -19.02 5.88 21.65
C ASN A 42 -18.25 4.54 21.58
N PHE A 43 -16.92 4.63 21.59
CA PHE A 43 -15.97 3.52 21.68
C PHE A 43 -14.91 3.77 22.76
N SER A 44 -15.14 4.74 23.64
CA SER A 44 -14.19 5.14 24.70
C SER A 44 -13.96 4.04 25.72
N ASP A 45 -14.97 3.20 25.96
CA ASP A 45 -14.93 2.09 26.92
C ASP A 45 -14.10 0.89 26.44
N ILE A 46 -13.75 0.86 25.15
CA ILE A 46 -12.81 -0.14 24.62
C ILE A 46 -11.44 0.14 25.22
N LYS A 47 -10.74 -0.90 25.68
CA LYS A 47 -9.39 -0.75 26.25
C LYS A 47 -8.39 -0.39 25.14
N ASP A 48 -7.35 0.35 25.51
CA ASP A 48 -6.27 0.68 24.58
C ASP A 48 -5.59 -0.61 24.10
N GLY A 49 -5.35 -0.72 22.79
CA GLY A 49 -4.77 -1.91 22.14
C GLY A 49 -5.66 -3.15 22.06
N ASP A 50 -6.95 -3.08 22.43
CA ASP A 50 -7.87 -4.24 22.45
C ASP A 50 -8.39 -4.62 21.05
N ILE A 51 -8.35 -3.68 20.09
CA ILE A 51 -8.73 -3.93 18.69
C ILE A 51 -7.48 -4.32 17.90
N THR A 52 -7.49 -5.50 17.25
CA THR A 52 -6.38 -5.93 16.38
C THR A 52 -6.29 -5.03 15.14
N TYR A 53 -7.40 -4.86 14.42
CA TYR A 53 -7.45 -4.00 13.23
C TYR A 53 -8.57 -2.95 13.32
N GLY A 54 -8.18 -1.69 13.41
CA GLY A 54 -9.07 -0.54 13.26
C GLY A 54 -9.15 -0.10 11.81
N ILE A 55 -10.35 -0.05 11.24
CA ILE A 55 -10.59 0.30 9.84
C ILE A 55 -11.26 1.68 9.80
N ILE A 56 -10.67 2.63 9.10
CA ILE A 56 -11.17 4.01 8.99
C ILE A 56 -11.60 4.30 7.56
N GLU A 57 -12.87 4.71 7.36
CA GLU A 57 -13.35 5.29 6.11
C GLU A 57 -13.60 6.80 6.27
N GLY A 58 -13.10 7.59 5.31
CA GLY A 58 -13.42 9.02 5.18
C GLY A 58 -12.22 9.92 5.43
N VAL A 59 -12.50 11.18 5.74
CA VAL A 59 -11.51 12.19 6.19
C VAL A 59 -11.99 12.86 7.47
N ALA A 60 -11.09 13.47 8.23
CA ALA A 60 -11.47 14.37 9.31
C ALA A 60 -11.86 15.74 8.74
N ARG A 61 -13.10 16.19 8.97
CA ARG A 61 -13.54 17.56 8.62
C ARG A 61 -13.87 18.40 9.84
N THR A 62 -14.23 17.76 10.96
CA THR A 62 -14.50 18.41 12.24
C THR A 62 -13.41 18.12 13.26
N LYS A 63 -13.23 19.01 14.24
CA LYS A 63 -12.28 18.78 15.34
C LYS A 63 -12.64 17.54 16.18
N GLN A 64 -13.93 17.23 16.28
CA GLN A 64 -14.41 16.01 16.93
C GLN A 64 -13.95 14.76 16.18
N GLU A 65 -14.02 14.73 14.86
CA GLU A 65 -13.52 13.60 14.07
C GLU A 65 -11.99 13.45 14.20
N THR A 66 -11.25 14.55 14.20
CA THR A 66 -9.80 14.52 14.48
C THR A 66 -9.49 13.92 15.85
N ALA A 67 -10.25 14.33 16.89
CA ALA A 67 -10.12 13.77 18.23
C ALA A 67 -10.49 12.27 18.26
N ASN A 68 -11.57 11.89 17.59
CA ASN A 68 -12.02 10.50 17.49
C ASN A 68 -10.99 9.61 16.78
N ILE A 69 -10.38 10.07 15.68
CA ILE A 69 -9.33 9.34 14.97
C ILE A 69 -8.12 9.10 15.89
N LYS A 70 -7.70 10.13 16.64
CA LYS A 70 -6.59 10.00 17.61
C LYS A 70 -6.91 9.03 18.74
N LEU A 71 -8.14 9.07 19.27
CA LEU A 71 -8.61 8.11 20.27
C LEU A 71 -8.65 6.70 19.69
N PHE A 72 -9.20 6.55 18.48
CA PHE A 72 -9.34 5.27 17.80
C PHE A 72 -7.98 4.61 17.54
N ARG A 73 -6.95 5.39 17.18
CA ARG A 73 -5.57 4.86 17.08
C ARG A 73 -5.11 4.22 18.38
N LYS A 74 -5.38 4.82 19.55
CA LYS A 74 -4.99 4.25 20.86
C LYS A 74 -5.70 2.92 21.14
N LYS A 75 -6.94 2.76 20.65
CA LYS A 75 -7.71 1.52 20.83
C LYS A 75 -7.23 0.37 19.93
N CYS A 76 -6.50 0.68 18.87
CA CYS A 76 -6.15 -0.29 17.82
C CYS A 76 -4.66 -0.59 17.77
N GLN A 77 -4.31 -1.86 17.64
CA GLN A 77 -2.95 -2.32 17.38
C GLN A 77 -2.48 -1.90 15.98
N SER A 78 -3.34 -2.06 14.97
CA SER A 78 -3.07 -1.61 13.60
C SER A 78 -4.23 -0.81 13.01
N ILE A 79 -3.93 0.22 12.22
CA ILE A 79 -4.88 1.06 11.50
C ILE A 79 -4.84 0.79 10.00
N ILE A 80 -6.03 0.64 9.42
CA ILE A 80 -6.26 0.44 8.00
C ILE A 80 -7.04 1.64 7.46
N ALA A 81 -6.44 2.40 6.54
CA ALA A 81 -7.13 3.40 5.75
C ALA A 81 -7.91 2.73 4.61
N LEU A 82 -9.24 2.81 4.66
CA LEU A 82 -10.14 2.21 3.69
C LEU A 82 -10.71 3.27 2.73
N GLY A 83 -10.35 3.14 1.46
CA GLY A 83 -10.83 3.97 0.36
C GLY A 83 -10.04 5.24 0.10
N ALA A 84 -10.29 5.86 -1.05
CA ALA A 84 -9.54 7.02 -1.53
C ALA A 84 -9.59 8.22 -0.56
N CYS A 85 -10.68 8.39 0.17
CA CYS A 85 -10.78 9.41 1.22
C CYS A 85 -9.74 9.18 2.32
N ALA A 86 -9.72 7.99 2.91
CA ALA A 86 -8.79 7.68 4.00
C ALA A 86 -7.34 7.58 3.52
N CYS A 87 -7.12 7.03 2.32
CA CYS A 87 -5.77 6.85 1.78
C CYS A 87 -5.15 8.16 1.26
N TYR A 88 -5.96 9.05 0.65
CA TYR A 88 -5.46 10.17 -0.16
C TYR A 88 -6.19 11.51 0.07
N GLY A 89 -7.26 11.57 0.85
CA GLY A 89 -8.09 12.77 1.08
C GLY A 89 -9.40 12.79 0.27
N GLY A 90 -9.47 12.04 -0.83
CA GLY A 90 -10.69 11.84 -1.62
C GLY A 90 -11.30 13.13 -2.20
N ILE A 91 -12.54 13.05 -2.67
CA ILE A 91 -13.25 14.18 -3.30
C ILE A 91 -13.41 15.36 -2.32
N LYS A 92 -13.66 15.06 -1.04
CA LYS A 92 -13.87 16.09 -0.02
C LYS A 92 -12.67 17.02 0.13
N SER A 93 -11.45 16.56 -0.17
CA SER A 93 -10.26 17.40 -0.09
C SER A 93 -10.28 18.61 -1.03
N LEU A 94 -11.09 18.62 -2.10
CA LEU A 94 -11.29 19.80 -2.95
C LEU A 94 -11.86 21.00 -2.19
N ALA A 95 -12.48 20.79 -1.02
CA ALA A 95 -12.89 21.86 -0.13
C ALA A 95 -11.71 22.75 0.31
N ASN A 96 -10.47 22.24 0.30
CA ASN A 96 -9.27 23.02 0.62
C ASN A 96 -8.93 24.07 -0.45
N LEU A 97 -9.68 24.12 -1.56
CA LEU A 97 -9.61 25.20 -2.54
C LEU A 97 -10.46 26.41 -2.15
N TYR A 98 -11.12 26.38 -1.00
CA TYR A 98 -12.03 27.42 -0.52
C TYR A 98 -11.74 27.73 0.94
N ASP A 99 -12.07 28.94 1.34
CA ASP A 99 -11.89 29.32 2.74
C ASP A 99 -13.04 28.70 3.55
N LYS A 100 -12.77 28.35 4.81
CA LYS A 100 -13.77 27.73 5.69
C LYS A 100 -15.05 28.56 5.80
N SER A 101 -14.92 29.89 5.87
CA SER A 101 -16.05 30.82 5.91
C SER A 101 -16.88 30.78 4.63
N GLU A 102 -16.24 30.80 3.45
CA GLU A 102 -16.92 30.72 2.15
C GLU A 102 -17.76 29.44 2.05
N LEU A 103 -17.20 28.30 2.48
CA LEU A 103 -17.91 27.01 2.48
C LEU A 103 -19.13 27.03 3.42
N ILE A 104 -18.99 27.56 4.64
CA ILE A 104 -20.09 27.65 5.60
C ILE A 104 -21.18 28.59 5.08
N ASP A 105 -20.81 29.76 4.58
CA ASP A 105 -21.76 30.75 4.07
C ASP A 105 -22.56 30.20 2.88
N SER A 106 -21.95 29.35 2.03
CA SER A 106 -22.63 28.71 0.90
C SER A 106 -23.80 27.79 1.29
N ILE A 107 -23.79 27.25 2.51
CA ILE A 107 -24.82 26.31 3.01
C ILE A 107 -25.60 26.85 4.21
N LYS A 108 -25.31 28.09 4.65
CA LYS A 108 -25.83 28.67 5.90
C LYS A 108 -27.35 28.72 5.98
N ASN A 109 -28.04 28.84 4.84
CA ASN A 109 -29.51 28.82 4.77
C ASN A 109 -30.10 27.41 4.75
N SER A 110 -29.26 26.37 4.77
CA SER A 110 -29.64 24.95 4.66
C SER A 110 -29.35 24.15 5.93
N ILE A 111 -28.72 24.74 6.95
CA ILE A 111 -28.33 24.05 8.19
C ILE A 111 -28.59 24.92 9.43
N ASP A 112 -29.15 24.32 10.47
CA ASP A 112 -29.38 24.99 11.77
C ASP A 112 -28.16 24.93 12.70
N TYR A 113 -27.22 24.03 12.41
CA TYR A 113 -26.03 23.79 13.23
C TYR A 113 -24.82 23.50 12.34
N THR A 114 -23.72 24.20 12.61
CA THR A 114 -22.42 23.92 11.99
C THR A 114 -21.49 23.38 13.08
N PRO A 115 -20.99 22.13 12.96
CA PRO A 115 -19.99 21.62 13.90
C PRO A 115 -18.69 22.40 13.76
N ASP A 116 -17.84 22.34 14.78
CA ASP A 116 -16.51 22.98 14.73
C ASP A 116 -15.63 22.30 13.68
N LEU A 117 -15.47 22.95 12.53
CA LEU A 117 -14.72 22.45 11.40
C LEU A 117 -13.23 22.71 11.59
N GLU A 118 -12.42 21.73 11.17
CA GLU A 118 -10.99 21.97 10.90
C GLU A 118 -10.85 23.05 9.83
N ASP A 119 -9.71 23.75 9.79
CA ASP A 119 -9.45 24.74 8.73
C ASP A 119 -9.30 24.05 7.38
N PHE A 120 -8.54 22.96 7.34
CA PHE A 120 -8.27 22.17 6.14
C PHE A 120 -8.46 20.67 6.41
N ILE A 121 -8.84 19.94 5.36
CA ILE A 121 -8.75 18.49 5.37
C ILE A 121 -7.29 18.11 5.16
N VAL A 122 -6.73 17.31 6.06
CA VAL A 122 -5.43 16.67 5.90
C VAL A 122 -5.60 15.16 5.71
N ASN A 123 -4.58 14.49 5.19
CA ASN A 123 -4.62 13.03 5.08
C ASN A 123 -4.64 12.40 6.48
N ILE A 124 -5.37 11.30 6.67
CA ILE A 124 -5.41 10.58 7.95
C ILE A 124 -4.01 10.19 8.44
N LYS A 125 -3.10 9.83 7.52
CA LYS A 125 -1.71 9.49 7.86
C LYS A 125 -0.91 10.67 8.46
N ASP A 126 -1.38 11.90 8.28
CA ASP A 126 -0.78 13.11 8.84
C ASP A 126 -1.41 13.47 10.21
N ILE A 127 -2.50 12.78 10.60
CA ILE A 127 -3.15 12.90 11.91
C ILE A 127 -2.65 11.82 12.88
N ILE A 128 -2.49 10.59 12.39
CA ILE A 128 -2.05 9.40 13.13
C ILE A 128 -1.20 8.48 12.24
N ASP A 129 -0.41 7.60 12.86
CA ASP A 129 0.24 6.51 12.13
C ASP A 129 -0.79 5.53 11.55
N VAL A 130 -0.75 5.35 10.24
CA VAL A 130 -1.55 4.38 9.49
C VAL A 130 -0.63 3.24 9.03
N ASP A 131 -1.04 2.01 9.31
CA ASP A 131 -0.24 0.82 9.03
C ASP A 131 -0.53 0.26 7.64
N MET A 132 -1.78 0.36 7.18
CA MET A 132 -2.24 -0.31 5.95
C MET A 132 -3.21 0.55 5.15
N PHE A 133 -3.27 0.35 3.84
CA PHE A 133 -4.07 1.15 2.91
C PHE A 133 -4.76 0.28 1.86
N ILE A 134 -6.07 0.45 1.71
CA ILE A 134 -6.90 -0.21 0.69
C ILE A 134 -7.51 0.88 -0.20
N PRO A 135 -6.90 1.21 -1.36
CA PRO A 135 -7.35 2.32 -2.20
C PRO A 135 -8.58 1.99 -3.06
N GLY A 136 -9.25 3.06 -3.51
CA GLY A 136 -10.42 3.02 -4.40
C GLY A 136 -11.58 3.89 -3.90
N CYS A 137 -12.44 4.37 -4.79
CA CYS A 137 -13.58 5.21 -4.41
C CYS A 137 -14.93 4.65 -4.93
N PRO A 138 -15.48 3.60 -4.28
CA PRO A 138 -14.84 2.79 -3.22
C PRO A 138 -13.90 1.71 -3.79
N PRO A 139 -13.09 1.05 -2.95
CA PRO A 139 -12.42 -0.19 -3.35
C PRO A 139 -13.47 -1.23 -3.74
N THR A 140 -13.17 -2.10 -4.71
CA THR A 140 -14.10 -3.18 -5.09
C THR A 140 -14.31 -4.16 -3.93
N THR A 141 -15.50 -4.76 -3.88
CA THR A 141 -15.87 -5.80 -2.93
C THR A 141 -14.82 -6.91 -2.83
N ASN A 142 -14.30 -7.39 -3.96
CA ASN A 142 -13.27 -8.43 -3.99
C ASN A 142 -11.93 -7.96 -3.40
N ASN A 143 -11.54 -6.70 -3.61
CA ASN A 143 -10.31 -6.17 -3.01
C ASN A 143 -10.43 -6.07 -1.49
N ILE A 144 -11.60 -5.63 -0.98
CA ILE A 144 -11.87 -5.59 0.46
C ILE A 144 -11.85 -7.01 1.04
N ALA A 145 -12.58 -7.94 0.42
CA ALA A 145 -12.64 -9.34 0.86
C ALA A 145 -11.25 -10.00 0.91
N ALA A 146 -10.45 -9.85 -0.16
CA ALA A 146 -9.10 -10.41 -0.21
C ALA A 146 -8.19 -9.81 0.88
N SER A 147 -8.30 -8.51 1.12
CA SER A 147 -7.52 -7.83 2.17
C SER A 147 -7.93 -8.31 3.56
N LEU A 148 -9.23 -8.43 3.86
CA LEU A 148 -9.70 -8.91 5.16
C LEU A 148 -9.33 -10.38 5.39
N LEU A 149 -9.50 -11.25 4.40
CA LEU A 149 -9.09 -12.66 4.50
C LEU A 149 -7.58 -12.78 4.77
N TYR A 150 -6.77 -11.99 4.08
CA TYR A 150 -5.33 -11.94 4.32
C TYR A 150 -4.99 -11.52 5.75
N LEU A 151 -5.65 -10.47 6.28
CA LEU A 151 -5.46 -10.02 7.65
C LEU A 151 -5.88 -11.05 8.70
N ILE A 152 -6.97 -11.77 8.43
CA ILE A 152 -7.41 -12.90 9.26
C ILE A 152 -6.33 -13.98 9.31
N LEU A 153 -5.77 -14.35 8.15
CA LEU A 153 -4.71 -15.35 8.06
C LEU A 153 -3.43 -14.91 8.78
N LEU A 154 -3.07 -13.62 8.71
CA LEU A 154 -1.93 -13.08 9.45
C LEU A 154 -2.10 -13.16 10.97
N SER A 155 -3.34 -13.09 11.45
CA SER A 155 -3.66 -13.13 12.88
C SER A 155 -3.74 -14.55 13.45
N LYS A 156 -3.71 -15.58 12.59
CA LYS A 156 -3.74 -16.98 13.03
C LYS A 156 -2.35 -17.46 13.44
N GLU A 157 -2.30 -18.30 14.46
CA GLU A 157 -1.07 -18.97 14.86
C GLU A 157 -0.55 -19.87 13.72
N LEU A 158 0.77 -20.06 13.69
CA LEU A 158 1.39 -21.01 12.77
C LEU A 158 0.89 -22.43 13.04
N PRO A 159 0.91 -23.32 12.04
CA PRO A 159 0.55 -24.72 12.24
C PRO A 159 1.33 -25.36 13.39
N ALA A 160 0.71 -26.26 14.15
CA ALA A 160 1.34 -26.96 15.28
C ALA A 160 2.61 -27.75 14.90
N THR A 161 2.78 -28.06 13.60
CA THR A 161 3.99 -28.68 13.08
C THR A 161 5.21 -27.77 13.16
N VAL A 162 5.03 -26.44 13.24
CA VAL A 162 6.14 -25.49 13.31
C VAL A 162 6.78 -25.49 14.70
N ASN A 163 8.05 -25.89 14.77
CA ASN A 163 8.85 -25.82 16.00
C ASN A 163 9.80 -24.63 15.94
N LYS A 164 9.45 -23.54 16.62
CA LYS A 164 10.30 -22.34 16.73
C LYS A 164 11.53 -22.51 17.63
N LYS A 165 11.67 -23.59 18.41
CA LYS A 165 12.87 -23.81 19.25
C LYS A 165 14.03 -24.40 18.47
N GLU A 166 13.74 -24.94 17.30
CA GLU A 166 14.71 -25.55 16.39
C GLU A 166 14.69 -24.83 15.05
N THR A 167 15.61 -25.25 14.19
CA THR A 167 15.75 -24.74 12.83
C THR A 167 15.59 -25.88 11.83
N VAL A 168 15.28 -25.54 10.58
CA VAL A 168 15.29 -26.52 9.47
C VAL A 168 16.62 -27.28 9.39
N CYS A 169 17.73 -26.66 9.80
CA CYS A 169 19.04 -27.30 9.81
C CYS A 169 19.13 -28.50 10.77
N ASN A 170 18.36 -28.53 11.86
CA ASN A 170 18.39 -29.62 12.84
C ASN A 170 17.93 -30.96 12.25
N SER A 171 17.06 -30.92 11.23
CA SER A 171 16.49 -32.10 10.56
C SER A 171 17.02 -32.28 9.13
N CYS A 172 18.04 -31.51 8.72
CA CYS A 172 18.53 -31.48 7.34
C CYS A 172 19.62 -32.53 7.09
N ASN A 173 19.39 -33.45 6.15
CA ASN A 173 20.36 -34.50 5.81
C ASN A 173 21.66 -33.95 5.19
N LEU A 174 21.60 -32.76 4.59
CA LEU A 174 22.76 -32.08 4.02
C LEU A 174 23.57 -31.29 5.07
N PHE A 175 23.17 -31.29 6.34
CA PHE A 175 23.81 -30.46 7.37
C PHE A 175 25.31 -30.78 7.51
N ASN A 176 25.65 -32.06 7.69
CA ASN A 176 27.04 -32.48 7.87
C ASN A 176 27.80 -32.54 6.55
N ASN A 177 27.20 -33.13 5.50
CA ASN A 177 27.83 -33.34 4.20
C ASN A 177 26.97 -32.74 3.08
N GLY A 178 27.58 -31.90 2.24
CA GLY A 178 26.91 -31.38 1.05
C GLY A 178 26.07 -30.11 1.23
N CYS A 179 26.13 -29.47 2.41
CA CYS A 179 25.42 -28.24 2.75
C CYS A 179 25.58 -27.13 1.70
N PHE A 180 24.47 -26.51 1.30
CA PHE A 180 24.46 -25.42 0.32
C PHE A 180 25.24 -24.18 0.76
N LEU A 181 25.18 -23.81 2.04
CA LEU A 181 25.97 -22.68 2.57
C LEU A 181 27.47 -22.91 2.42
N GLY A 182 27.93 -24.15 2.65
CA GLY A 182 29.35 -24.52 2.44
C GLY A 182 29.77 -24.53 0.96
N LYS A 183 28.81 -24.43 0.03
CA LYS A 183 29.02 -24.31 -1.42
C LYS A 183 28.72 -22.90 -1.93
N ASN A 184 28.72 -21.89 -1.04
CA ASN A 184 28.41 -20.49 -1.35
C ASN A 184 27.02 -20.27 -1.98
N LYS A 185 26.05 -21.14 -1.69
CA LYS A 185 24.64 -20.96 -2.11
C LYS A 185 23.80 -20.51 -0.91
N LEU A 186 23.06 -19.41 -1.07
CA LEU A 186 22.18 -18.87 -0.04
C LEU A 186 21.09 -19.88 0.33
N CYS A 187 21.06 -20.27 1.59
CA CYS A 187 20.05 -21.17 2.15
C CYS A 187 19.65 -20.66 3.53
N TYR A 188 18.36 -20.42 3.74
CA TYR A 188 17.85 -19.72 4.91
C TYR A 188 17.45 -20.66 6.06
N GLY A 189 17.78 -21.95 5.93
CA GLY A 189 17.50 -22.98 6.93
C GLY A 189 17.96 -22.63 8.37
N PRO A 190 19.14 -22.02 8.60
CA PRO A 190 19.62 -21.73 9.96
C PRO A 190 18.81 -20.69 10.73
N ILE A 191 17.99 -19.89 10.04
CA ILE A 191 17.14 -18.87 10.67
C ILE A 191 15.64 -19.22 10.57
N THR A 192 15.30 -20.31 9.88
CA THR A 192 13.92 -20.73 9.66
C THR A 192 13.50 -21.77 10.68
N ALA A 193 12.32 -21.63 11.28
CA ALA A 193 11.76 -22.59 12.23
C ALA A 193 11.64 -24.00 11.63
N ALA A 194 11.85 -25.03 12.47
CA ALA A 194 11.72 -26.44 12.05
C ALA A 194 10.25 -26.84 11.87
N GLY A 195 10.01 -28.04 11.32
CA GLY A 195 8.67 -28.62 11.14
C GLY A 195 8.23 -28.85 9.70
N CYS A 196 9.06 -28.46 8.73
CA CYS A 196 8.81 -28.71 7.32
C CYS A 196 9.12 -30.18 7.00
N THR A 197 8.12 -30.93 6.54
CA THR A 197 8.29 -32.34 6.12
C THR A 197 8.78 -32.47 4.68
N LEU A 198 8.44 -31.49 3.82
CA LEU A 198 8.87 -31.46 2.42
C LEU A 198 10.38 -31.33 2.29
N MET A 199 11.02 -30.52 3.14
CA MET A 199 12.47 -30.33 3.18
C MET A 199 13.11 -30.13 1.80
N CYS A 200 12.86 -28.98 1.13
CA CYS A 200 13.46 -28.64 -0.17
C CYS A 200 14.97 -28.98 -0.30
N PRO A 201 15.81 -28.82 0.74
CA PRO A 201 17.20 -29.31 0.74
C PRO A 201 17.41 -30.76 0.34
N ASN A 202 16.50 -31.66 0.72
CA ASN A 202 16.58 -33.08 0.39
C ASN A 202 16.32 -33.35 -1.11
N ASP A 203 15.56 -32.47 -1.77
CA ASP A 203 15.23 -32.55 -3.20
C ASP A 203 16.21 -31.79 -4.10
N GLY A 204 17.27 -31.20 -3.51
CA GLY A 204 18.33 -30.50 -4.25
C GLY A 204 18.17 -28.97 -4.32
N ASP A 205 17.14 -28.41 -3.70
CA ASP A 205 16.89 -26.96 -3.64
C ASP A 205 17.23 -26.36 -2.27
N VAL A 206 17.41 -25.04 -2.20
CA VAL A 206 17.71 -24.38 -0.91
C VAL A 206 16.47 -24.25 -0.03
N CYS A 207 16.65 -24.06 1.29
CA CYS A 207 15.52 -23.67 2.14
C CYS A 207 15.19 -22.20 1.87
N PHE A 208 13.94 -21.90 1.51
CA PHE A 208 13.42 -20.56 1.20
C PHE A 208 12.79 -19.82 2.38
N GLY A 209 12.66 -20.46 3.55
CA GLY A 209 12.20 -19.77 4.76
C GLY A 209 10.68 -19.71 4.99
N CYS A 210 9.88 -20.52 4.31
CA CYS A 210 8.41 -20.48 4.42
C CYS A 210 7.82 -20.77 5.83
N PHE A 211 8.60 -21.33 6.76
CA PHE A 211 8.17 -21.64 8.13
C PHE A 211 8.42 -20.47 9.12
N LYS A 212 8.78 -19.29 8.59
CA LYS A 212 9.08 -18.06 9.34
C LYS A 212 10.28 -18.22 10.30
N ALA A 213 10.54 -17.16 11.05
CA ALA A 213 11.66 -17.09 11.97
C ALA A 213 11.57 -18.10 13.12
N THR A 214 12.71 -18.74 13.39
CA THR A 214 12.98 -19.47 14.62
C THR A 214 13.14 -18.51 15.81
N ASN A 215 12.98 -19.02 17.03
CA ASN A 215 13.34 -18.36 18.29
C ASN A 215 14.78 -18.68 18.71
N SER A 216 15.45 -19.62 18.04
CA SER A 216 16.82 -20.08 18.34
C SER A 216 17.65 -20.20 17.07
N LEU A 217 18.74 -19.43 16.98
CA LEU A 217 19.59 -19.44 15.79
C LEU A 217 20.31 -20.79 15.60
N GLY A 218 20.33 -21.28 14.37
CA GLY A 218 21.07 -22.49 14.00
C GLY A 218 22.57 -22.24 13.88
N GLU A 219 23.38 -23.30 14.03
CA GLU A 219 24.85 -23.20 14.04
C GLU A 219 25.45 -22.53 12.79
N LYS A 220 24.83 -22.75 11.62
CA LYS A 220 25.30 -22.20 10.34
C LYS A 220 24.83 -20.77 10.05
N THR A 221 24.21 -20.09 11.02
CA THR A 221 23.76 -18.70 10.86
C THR A 221 24.92 -17.77 10.53
N LYS A 222 26.10 -17.95 11.15
CA LYS A 222 27.30 -17.16 10.85
C LYS A 222 27.75 -17.25 9.39
N VAL A 223 27.65 -18.43 8.79
CA VAL A 223 28.02 -18.64 7.37
C VAL A 223 27.04 -17.91 6.45
N LEU A 224 25.73 -17.96 6.76
CA LEU A 224 24.71 -17.21 6.02
C LEU A 224 24.95 -15.69 6.11
N GLU A 225 25.26 -15.19 7.31
CA GLU A 225 25.62 -13.78 7.53
C GLU A 225 26.80 -13.34 6.68
N GLU A 226 27.91 -14.08 6.73
CA GLU A 226 29.11 -13.76 5.95
C GLU A 226 28.81 -13.69 4.45
N LEU A 227 28.02 -14.64 3.92
CA LEU A 227 27.62 -14.63 2.51
C LEU A 227 26.81 -13.38 2.14
N ILE A 228 25.83 -13.00 2.96
CA ILE A 228 24.95 -11.84 2.68
C ILE A 228 25.68 -10.52 2.89
N TYR A 229 26.49 -10.40 3.95
CA TYR A 229 27.20 -9.16 4.28
C TYR A 229 28.32 -8.84 3.30
N ASN A 230 28.96 -9.86 2.71
CA ASN A 230 30.00 -9.69 1.71
C ASN A 230 29.45 -9.36 0.30
N MET A 231 28.13 -9.38 0.09
CA MET A 231 27.54 -8.96 -1.19
C MET A 231 27.65 -7.45 -1.38
N LEU A 232 28.25 -7.03 -2.50
CA LEU A 232 28.35 -5.62 -2.91
C LEU A 232 27.34 -5.25 -4.01
N SER A 233 26.98 -6.22 -4.85
CA SER A 233 25.98 -6.08 -5.92
C SER A 233 25.26 -7.41 -6.11
N LEU A 234 24.05 -7.36 -6.68
CA LEU A 234 23.23 -8.56 -6.89
C LEU A 234 23.25 -8.96 -8.35
N SER A 235 23.46 -10.26 -8.61
CA SER A 235 23.07 -10.83 -9.90
C SER A 235 21.54 -10.89 -9.98
N SER A 236 20.97 -10.97 -11.19
CA SER A 236 19.51 -11.12 -11.36
C SER A 236 18.96 -12.35 -10.62
N LYS A 237 19.77 -13.42 -10.48
CA LYS A 237 19.41 -14.62 -9.74
C LYS A 237 19.40 -14.39 -8.23
N ASP A 238 20.42 -13.70 -7.72
CA ASP A 238 20.52 -13.41 -6.28
C ASP A 238 19.44 -12.44 -5.83
N ALA A 239 19.16 -11.39 -6.61
CA ALA A 239 18.07 -10.47 -6.33
C ALA A 239 16.71 -11.18 -6.28
N ALA A 240 16.42 -12.05 -7.25
CA ALA A 240 15.20 -12.85 -7.25
C ALA A 240 15.13 -13.80 -6.05
N SER A 241 16.24 -14.45 -5.69
CA SER A 241 16.31 -15.35 -4.53
C SER A 241 16.10 -14.61 -3.21
N LEU A 242 16.76 -13.46 -3.02
CA LEU A 242 16.63 -12.63 -1.84
C LEU A 242 15.21 -12.10 -1.68
N GLN A 243 14.63 -11.57 -2.77
CA GLN A 243 13.25 -11.09 -2.76
C GLN A 243 12.27 -12.23 -2.42
N HIS A 244 12.42 -13.39 -3.08
CA HIS A 244 11.56 -14.56 -2.83
C HIS A 244 11.65 -15.08 -1.39
N PHE A 245 12.86 -15.06 -0.81
CA PHE A 245 13.04 -15.36 0.61
C PHE A 245 12.25 -14.40 1.48
N ILE A 246 12.35 -13.09 1.27
CA ILE A 246 11.63 -12.10 2.08
C ILE A 246 10.11 -12.26 1.93
N ASP A 247 9.61 -12.48 0.71
CA ASP A 247 8.18 -12.73 0.44
C ASP A 247 7.64 -13.88 1.32
N LEU A 248 8.35 -15.00 1.36
CA LEU A 248 7.94 -16.20 2.11
C LEU A 248 8.19 -16.08 3.61
N TYR A 249 9.33 -15.51 4.01
CA TYR A 249 9.81 -15.54 5.38
C TYR A 249 9.05 -14.58 6.30
N ILE A 250 8.72 -13.39 5.80
CA ILE A 250 7.85 -12.44 6.52
C ILE A 250 6.38 -12.84 6.32
N GLY A 251 6.07 -13.58 5.25
CA GLY A 251 4.78 -14.20 5.02
C GLY A 251 3.72 -13.23 4.50
N VAL A 252 4.10 -12.39 3.54
CA VAL A 252 3.20 -11.36 3.02
C VAL A 252 2.72 -11.68 1.61
N ALA A 253 1.41 -11.50 1.40
CA ALA A 253 0.81 -11.58 0.08
C ALA A 253 1.02 -10.25 -0.67
N ASN A 254 1.62 -10.33 -1.86
CA ASN A 254 1.63 -9.23 -2.83
C ASN A 254 0.22 -9.03 -3.41
N ILE A 255 -0.67 -8.46 -2.61
CA ILE A 255 -2.02 -8.08 -3.00
C ILE A 255 -1.93 -6.70 -3.66
N GLY A 256 -2.09 -6.63 -4.98
CA GLY A 256 -1.82 -5.40 -5.75
C GLY A 256 -2.62 -4.15 -5.33
N ASN A 257 -3.67 -4.29 -4.53
CA ASN A 257 -4.53 -3.21 -4.02
C ASN A 257 -4.55 -3.11 -2.49
N PHE A 258 -3.48 -3.55 -1.85
CA PHE A 258 -3.34 -3.48 -0.42
C PHE A 258 -1.89 -3.13 -0.13
N TYR A 259 -1.68 -1.96 0.46
CA TYR A 259 -0.37 -1.55 0.94
C TYR A 259 -0.29 -1.80 2.44
N ASN A 260 0.67 -2.59 2.90
CA ASN A 260 1.00 -2.77 4.31
C ASN A 260 2.39 -2.23 4.60
N ARG A 261 2.50 -1.17 5.40
CA ARG A 261 3.78 -0.54 5.77
C ARG A 261 4.68 -1.47 6.58
N ASN A 262 4.11 -2.49 7.23
CA ASN A 262 4.89 -3.50 7.95
C ASN A 262 5.50 -4.56 7.00
N ASP A 263 5.10 -4.60 5.73
CA ASP A 263 5.80 -5.35 4.70
C ASP A 263 6.99 -4.53 4.20
N LEU A 264 8.20 -5.09 4.37
CA LEU A 264 9.44 -4.41 4.03
C LEU A 264 9.65 -4.25 2.52
N LEU A 265 9.19 -5.17 1.68
CA LEU A 265 9.28 -5.05 0.22
C LEU A 265 8.28 -4.01 -0.30
N GLN A 266 7.07 -3.98 0.26
CA GLN A 266 6.11 -2.93 -0.06
C GLN A 266 6.60 -1.57 0.38
N ARG A 267 7.09 -1.47 1.61
CA ARG A 267 7.65 -0.24 2.14
C ARG A 267 8.85 0.22 1.33
N LEU A 268 9.73 -0.70 0.91
CA LEU A 268 10.83 -0.40 0.00
C LEU A 268 10.32 0.13 -1.35
N ALA A 269 9.23 -0.41 -1.88
CA ALA A 269 8.66 0.03 -3.16
C ALA A 269 7.91 1.37 -3.07
N PHE A 270 7.06 1.56 -2.04
CA PHE A 270 6.17 2.71 -1.91
C PHE A 270 6.79 3.89 -1.17
N GLU A 271 7.58 3.62 -0.13
CA GLU A 271 8.13 4.62 0.78
C GLU A 271 9.62 4.32 1.08
N PRO A 272 10.51 4.18 0.06
CA PRO A 272 11.91 3.75 0.26
C PRO A 272 12.69 4.64 1.23
N THR A 273 12.36 5.93 1.30
CA THR A 273 13.00 6.91 2.19
C THR A 273 12.58 6.77 3.65
N SER A 274 11.56 5.96 3.95
CA SER A 274 11.08 5.73 5.31
C SER A 274 11.94 4.73 6.09
N LEU A 275 12.83 3.99 5.42
CA LEU A 275 13.73 3.01 6.04
C LEU A 275 14.99 3.72 6.56
N LYS A 276 15.25 3.59 7.86
CA LYS A 276 16.40 4.24 8.51
C LYS A 276 17.66 3.40 8.31
N LEU A 277 18.72 4.04 7.80
CA LEU A 277 20.01 3.40 7.62
C LEU A 277 20.73 3.26 8.96
N LYS A 278 21.37 2.11 9.16
CA LYS A 278 22.22 1.78 10.31
C LYS A 278 23.52 1.16 9.78
N GLU A 279 24.62 1.34 10.51
CA GLU A 279 25.85 0.58 10.31
C GLU A 279 26.03 -0.45 11.43
N ILE A 280 26.44 -1.66 11.06
CA ILE A 280 26.75 -2.75 11.99
C ILE A 280 28.18 -3.25 11.78
N GLU A 281 28.80 -3.72 12.86
CA GLU A 281 30.11 -4.36 12.82
C GLU A 281 29.96 -5.88 12.66
N VAL A 282 30.57 -6.43 11.62
CA VAL A 282 30.57 -7.86 11.32
C VAL A 282 32.03 -8.29 11.22
N GLY A 283 32.59 -8.84 12.30
CA GLY A 283 34.03 -9.09 12.37
C GLY A 283 34.81 -7.77 12.27
N ASN A 284 35.67 -7.62 11.26
CA ASN A 284 36.48 -6.41 11.04
C ASN A 284 35.89 -5.45 10.00
N GLN A 285 34.69 -5.70 9.47
CA GLN A 285 34.05 -4.86 8.45
C GLN A 285 32.83 -4.11 9.00
N LYS A 286 32.63 -2.90 8.49
CA LYS A 286 31.41 -2.10 8.71
C LYS A 286 30.46 -2.28 7.54
N VAL A 287 29.24 -2.69 7.84
CA VAL A 287 28.24 -3.02 6.83
C VAL A 287 27.00 -2.15 7.02
N LYS A 288 26.52 -1.55 5.92
CA LYS A 288 25.27 -0.77 5.90
C LYS A 288 24.06 -1.70 5.84
N THR A 289 23.08 -1.43 6.67
CA THR A 289 21.83 -2.20 6.80
C THR A 289 20.66 -1.25 7.11
N PHE A 290 19.42 -1.69 6.90
CA PHE A 290 18.26 -0.96 7.41
C PHE A 290 17.86 -1.41 8.81
N GLU A 291 17.42 -0.46 9.62
CA GLU A 291 16.77 -0.73 10.89
C GLU A 291 15.36 -1.28 10.64
N VAL A 292 15.18 -2.58 10.86
CA VAL A 292 13.91 -3.30 10.68
C VAL A 292 13.69 -4.21 11.89
N ASN A 293 12.44 -4.46 12.26
CA ASN A 293 12.11 -5.33 13.41
C ASN A 293 10.99 -6.34 13.11
N PRO A 294 11.12 -7.19 12.08
CA PRO A 294 10.11 -8.22 11.78
C PRO A 294 10.09 -9.38 12.79
N THR A 295 11.10 -9.50 13.65
CA THR A 295 11.23 -10.58 14.64
C THR A 295 11.81 -10.07 15.96
N ASP A 296 11.71 -10.87 17.02
CA ASP A 296 12.33 -10.57 18.32
C ASP A 296 13.85 -10.85 18.34
N ILE A 297 14.40 -11.42 17.27
CA ILE A 297 15.83 -11.75 17.18
C ILE A 297 16.57 -10.68 16.39
N VAL A 298 17.35 -9.88 17.11
CA VAL A 298 18.19 -8.80 16.55
C VAL A 298 19.01 -9.27 15.35
N LYS A 299 19.59 -10.46 15.42
CA LYS A 299 20.45 -10.98 14.35
C LYS A 299 19.69 -11.27 13.05
N ILE A 300 18.48 -11.82 13.14
CA ILE A 300 17.62 -12.07 11.98
C ILE A 300 17.19 -10.72 11.38
N ASN A 301 16.87 -9.76 12.23
CA ASN A 301 16.52 -8.40 11.81
C ASN A 301 17.67 -7.71 11.05
N GLU A 302 18.92 -7.88 11.50
CA GLU A 302 20.10 -7.34 10.79
C GLU A 302 20.31 -7.96 9.41
N ILE A 303 20.12 -9.29 9.29
CA ILE A 303 20.19 -10.01 8.01
C ILE A 303 19.13 -9.50 7.05
N ILE A 304 17.87 -9.42 7.51
CA ILE A 304 16.75 -8.90 6.71
C ILE A 304 17.02 -7.45 6.32
N GLY A 305 17.43 -6.60 7.26
CA GLY A 305 17.78 -5.21 7.00
C GLY A 305 18.84 -5.06 5.92
N ARG A 306 19.84 -5.96 5.88
CA ARG A 306 20.87 -5.97 4.84
C ARG A 306 20.29 -6.40 3.49
N ILE A 307 19.43 -7.41 3.47
CA ILE A 307 18.77 -7.86 2.24
C ILE A 307 17.94 -6.72 1.64
N ILE A 308 17.14 -6.03 2.45
CA ILE A 308 16.34 -4.87 1.99
C ILE A 308 17.26 -3.75 1.50
N TYR A 309 18.41 -3.53 2.16
CA TYR A 309 19.41 -2.57 1.70
C TYR A 309 20.00 -2.94 0.32
N LEU A 310 20.34 -4.21 0.10
CA LEU A 310 20.86 -4.69 -1.18
C LEU A 310 19.81 -4.61 -2.30
N LEU A 311 18.54 -4.83 -1.99
CA LEU A 311 17.44 -4.69 -2.95
C LEU A 311 17.10 -3.22 -3.25
N GLN A 312 17.47 -2.27 -2.38
CA GLN A 312 17.17 -0.87 -2.61
C GLN A 312 17.91 -0.34 -3.84
N GLY A 313 17.14 0.06 -4.85
CA GLY A 313 17.68 0.63 -6.09
C GLY A 313 18.30 -0.40 -7.04
N ASP A 314 18.24 -1.70 -6.70
CA ASP A 314 18.68 -2.75 -7.61
C ASP A 314 17.71 -2.87 -8.81
N PRO A 315 18.21 -2.87 -10.06
CA PRO A 315 17.35 -2.94 -11.25
C PRO A 315 16.59 -4.27 -11.37
N ASN A 316 16.99 -5.31 -10.64
CA ASN A 316 16.32 -6.61 -10.60
C ASN A 316 15.31 -6.73 -9.45
N PHE A 317 15.22 -5.75 -8.53
CA PHE A 317 14.13 -5.69 -7.57
C PHE A 317 12.81 -5.42 -8.32
N LYS A 318 11.95 -6.44 -8.37
CA LYS A 318 10.71 -6.38 -9.15
C LYS A 318 9.52 -6.34 -8.22
N TYR A 319 9.09 -5.14 -7.89
CA TYR A 319 7.80 -4.94 -7.23
C TYR A 319 6.79 -4.41 -8.24
N SER A 320 5.95 -5.28 -8.78
CA SER A 320 5.00 -4.90 -9.82
C SER A 320 3.75 -4.25 -9.22
N SER A 321 3.60 -2.93 -9.35
CA SER A 321 2.27 -2.33 -9.48
C SER A 321 1.97 -2.13 -10.96
N LYS A 322 0.79 -2.55 -11.39
CA LYS A 322 0.30 -2.29 -12.74
C LYS A 322 -0.49 -0.99 -12.73
N SER A 323 -0.37 -0.20 -13.80
CA SER A 323 -1.29 0.92 -14.03
C SER A 323 -2.58 0.42 -14.67
N VAL A 324 -3.64 1.22 -14.65
CA VAL A 324 -4.92 0.89 -15.33
C VAL A 324 -4.70 0.54 -16.80
N CYS A 325 -3.74 1.18 -17.48
CA CYS A 325 -3.40 0.87 -18.87
C CYS A 325 -2.99 -0.60 -19.07
N SER A 326 -2.39 -1.26 -18.08
CA SER A 326 -1.97 -2.66 -18.20
C SER A 326 -3.14 -3.65 -18.27
N HIS A 327 -4.34 -3.22 -17.89
CA HIS A 327 -5.58 -4.03 -17.91
C HIS A 327 -6.69 -3.34 -18.72
N CYS A 328 -6.33 -2.35 -19.54
CA CYS A 328 -7.27 -1.68 -20.42
C CYS A 328 -7.48 -2.54 -21.65
N ALA A 329 -8.74 -2.77 -22.03
CA ALA A 329 -9.09 -3.58 -23.19
C ALA A 329 -8.98 -2.79 -24.51
N ARG A 330 -8.72 -1.49 -24.43
CA ARG A 330 -8.58 -0.61 -25.59
C ARG A 330 -7.26 -0.84 -26.31
N VAL A 331 -7.27 -0.67 -27.62
CA VAL A 331 -6.08 -0.61 -28.47
C VAL A 331 -5.30 0.65 -28.12
N ILE A 332 -4.04 0.47 -27.77
CA ILE A 332 -3.09 1.53 -27.42
C ILE A 332 -1.92 1.42 -28.40
N VAL A 333 -1.64 2.51 -29.10
CA VAL A 333 -0.50 2.66 -30.00
C VAL A 333 0.62 3.40 -29.26
N ASP A 334 0.47 4.70 -29.03
CA ASP A 334 1.48 5.56 -28.40
C ASP A 334 0.91 6.52 -27.33
N LYS A 335 -0.42 6.60 -27.21
CA LYS A 335 -1.16 7.51 -26.31
C LYS A 335 -1.10 9.00 -26.69
N ILE A 336 -0.64 9.34 -27.90
CA ILE A 336 -0.45 10.72 -28.35
C ILE A 336 -1.77 11.26 -28.95
N PRO A 337 -2.39 12.33 -28.39
CA PRO A 337 -3.55 12.99 -28.99
C PRO A 337 -3.15 13.87 -30.19
N ILE A 338 -4.05 13.96 -31.18
CA ILE A 338 -3.98 14.98 -32.25
C ILE A 338 -4.63 16.30 -31.81
N SER A 339 -5.67 16.22 -30.97
CA SER A 339 -6.39 17.37 -30.40
C SER A 339 -6.93 16.96 -29.04
N LEU A 340 -7.22 17.93 -28.17
CA LEU A 340 -7.80 17.69 -26.85
C LEU A 340 -9.33 17.84 -26.88
N LYS A 341 -10.02 17.02 -26.09
CA LYS A 341 -11.48 16.98 -26.00
C LYS A 341 -11.96 16.89 -24.57
N ARG A 342 -12.97 17.68 -24.25
CA ARG A 342 -13.75 17.58 -23.03
C ARG A 342 -14.58 16.31 -23.07
N ASP A 343 -14.92 15.81 -21.89
CA ASP A 343 -15.73 14.59 -21.70
C ASP A 343 -17.09 14.62 -22.40
N TYR A 344 -17.68 15.80 -22.59
CA TYR A 344 -18.95 15.98 -23.30
C TYR A 344 -18.80 16.16 -24.82
N GLU A 345 -17.58 16.31 -25.34
CA GLU A 345 -17.33 16.59 -26.75
C GLU A 345 -17.27 15.30 -27.56
N GLY A 346 -18.35 15.04 -28.31
CA GLY A 346 -18.48 13.87 -29.17
C GLY A 346 -18.69 12.57 -28.40
N LEU A 347 -18.71 11.45 -29.14
CA LEU A 347 -18.86 10.11 -28.57
C LEU A 347 -17.53 9.36 -28.72
N PRO A 348 -16.89 8.96 -27.61
CA PRO A 348 -15.65 8.20 -27.68
C PRO A 348 -15.87 6.83 -28.33
N ALA A 349 -14.99 6.46 -29.26
CA ALA A 349 -14.88 5.10 -29.77
C ALA A 349 -14.56 4.15 -28.62
N THR A 350 -15.19 2.98 -28.60
CA THR A 350 -15.13 2.04 -27.47
C THR A 350 -13.84 1.22 -27.42
N ASP A 351 -13.15 1.08 -28.54
CA ASP A 351 -11.97 0.25 -28.75
C ASP A 351 -10.66 1.05 -28.71
N LYS A 352 -10.66 2.33 -29.10
CA LYS A 352 -9.44 3.16 -29.13
C LYS A 352 -9.10 3.76 -27.76
N CYS A 353 -7.81 3.92 -27.47
CA CYS A 353 -7.32 4.62 -26.27
C CYS A 353 -7.93 6.02 -26.13
N PHE A 354 -8.39 6.40 -24.92
CA PHE A 354 -8.96 7.73 -24.66
C PHE A 354 -7.98 8.87 -24.90
N LEU A 355 -6.71 8.69 -24.51
CA LEU A 355 -5.68 9.73 -24.69
C LEU A 355 -5.46 10.02 -26.18
N GLU A 356 -5.39 8.98 -27.02
CA GLU A 356 -5.25 9.12 -28.49
C GLU A 356 -6.49 9.70 -29.17
N GLN A 357 -7.63 9.67 -28.47
CA GLN A 357 -8.87 10.31 -28.92
C GLN A 357 -9.00 11.77 -28.45
N GLY A 358 -8.08 12.23 -27.60
CA GLY A 358 -8.05 13.59 -27.04
C GLY A 358 -8.61 13.73 -25.64
N TYR A 359 -9.16 12.67 -25.04
CA TYR A 359 -9.78 12.75 -23.71
C TYR A 359 -8.76 12.54 -22.59
N LEU A 360 -8.82 13.39 -21.57
CA LEU A 360 -7.99 13.25 -20.38
C LEU A 360 -8.32 11.94 -19.64
N CYS A 361 -7.35 11.03 -19.60
CA CYS A 361 -7.49 9.74 -18.92
C CYS A 361 -6.31 9.49 -17.99
N MET A 362 -6.57 9.51 -16.68
CA MET A 362 -5.54 9.33 -15.64
C MET A 362 -5.02 7.89 -15.51
N GLY A 363 -5.47 6.96 -16.37
CA GLY A 363 -5.19 5.53 -16.23
C GLY A 363 -3.70 5.18 -16.24
N LEU A 364 -2.88 6.01 -16.89
CA LEU A 364 -1.43 5.80 -16.99
C LEU A 364 -0.67 6.09 -15.68
N VAL A 365 -1.22 6.96 -14.81
CA VAL A 365 -0.66 7.30 -13.50
C VAL A 365 -1.45 6.70 -12.33
N THR A 366 -2.42 5.84 -12.62
CA THR A 366 -3.34 5.29 -11.62
C THR A 366 -3.11 3.80 -11.46
N LYS A 367 -3.06 3.32 -10.21
CA LYS A 367 -2.99 1.89 -9.89
C LYS A 367 -4.15 1.11 -10.53
N ALA A 368 -3.83 -0.03 -11.12
CA ALA A 368 -4.82 -1.03 -11.52
C ALA A 368 -5.41 -1.73 -10.30
N GLY A 369 -6.57 -2.36 -10.47
CA GLY A 369 -7.25 -3.10 -9.40
C GLY A 369 -8.74 -2.91 -9.32
N CYS A 370 -9.25 -1.89 -10.02
CA CYS A 370 -10.68 -1.65 -10.18
C CYS A 370 -11.32 -2.50 -11.27
N GLY A 371 -10.57 -3.40 -11.93
CA GLY A 371 -11.02 -4.11 -13.13
C GLY A 371 -11.17 -3.21 -14.36
N THR A 372 -10.60 -2.00 -14.32
CA THR A 372 -10.67 -1.00 -15.41
C THR A 372 -12.13 -0.67 -15.79
N MET A 373 -12.99 -0.53 -14.79
CA MET A 373 -14.44 -0.35 -14.99
C MET A 373 -14.79 0.87 -15.85
N CYS A 374 -14.19 2.04 -15.61
CA CYS A 374 -14.55 3.25 -16.37
C CYS A 374 -14.24 3.06 -17.87
N PRO A 375 -12.99 2.70 -18.26
CA PRO A 375 -12.68 2.61 -19.68
C PRO A 375 -13.29 1.40 -20.39
N ASN A 376 -13.38 0.24 -19.70
CA ASN A 376 -13.80 -1.01 -20.33
C ASN A 376 -15.31 -1.25 -20.26
N ARG A 377 -16.02 -0.76 -19.23
CA ARG A 377 -17.45 -1.02 -19.03
C ARG A 377 -18.33 0.21 -19.21
N ALA A 378 -17.88 1.37 -18.76
CA ALA A 378 -18.67 2.60 -18.81
C ALA A 378 -18.39 3.47 -20.05
N ASN A 379 -17.43 3.08 -20.89
CA ASN A 379 -16.92 3.92 -21.99
C ASN A 379 -16.55 5.34 -21.51
N ALA A 380 -15.90 5.44 -20.36
CA ALA A 380 -15.48 6.72 -19.77
C ALA A 380 -13.98 6.71 -19.39
N PRO A 381 -13.28 7.86 -19.49
CA PRO A 381 -11.90 7.97 -19.05
C PRO A 381 -11.70 7.60 -17.57
N CYS A 382 -10.50 7.15 -17.23
CA CYS A 382 -10.13 6.92 -15.83
C CYS A 382 -9.93 8.27 -15.11
N LEU A 383 -10.54 8.38 -13.92
CA LEU A 383 -10.51 9.59 -13.09
C LEU A 383 -9.47 9.55 -11.96
N GLY A 384 -8.72 8.45 -11.83
CA GLY A 384 -7.62 8.37 -10.86
C GLY A 384 -7.96 7.91 -9.44
N CYS A 385 -9.16 7.40 -9.17
CA CYS A 385 -9.62 7.14 -7.79
C CYS A 385 -8.87 6.06 -7.00
N TYR A 386 -8.05 5.22 -7.66
CA TYR A 386 -7.19 4.22 -7.01
C TYR A 386 -5.82 4.77 -6.58
N GLY A 387 -5.57 6.05 -6.85
CA GLY A 387 -4.34 6.74 -6.45
C GLY A 387 -3.12 6.38 -7.30
N PRO A 388 -1.96 6.96 -6.95
CA PRO A 388 -0.75 6.92 -7.77
C PRO A 388 -0.12 5.53 -7.83
N THR A 389 0.53 5.19 -8.95
CA THR A 389 1.40 4.01 -9.09
C THR A 389 2.63 4.08 -8.18
N ILE A 390 3.35 2.97 -8.05
CA ILE A 390 4.63 2.92 -7.30
C ILE A 390 5.62 3.97 -7.82
N GLY A 391 6.37 4.58 -6.90
CA GLY A 391 7.36 5.62 -7.20
C GLY A 391 6.76 6.99 -7.54
N VAL A 392 5.44 7.11 -7.65
CA VAL A 392 4.76 8.39 -7.90
C VAL A 392 4.30 8.99 -6.58
N LYS A 393 4.97 10.06 -6.14
CA LYS A 393 4.61 10.79 -4.92
C LYS A 393 3.27 11.53 -5.07
N GLU A 394 3.09 12.23 -6.19
CA GLU A 394 1.89 13.03 -6.47
C GLU A 394 1.29 12.65 -7.82
N GLN A 395 0.07 12.09 -7.77
CA GLN A 395 -0.63 11.61 -8.96
C GLN A 395 -0.90 12.73 -9.96
N GLY A 396 -1.44 13.86 -9.49
CA GLY A 396 -1.79 15.00 -10.34
C GLY A 396 -0.57 15.63 -10.99
N ALA A 397 0.49 15.92 -10.22
CA ALA A 397 1.74 16.45 -10.75
C ALA A 397 2.38 15.51 -11.79
N LYS A 398 2.38 14.20 -11.53
CA LYS A 398 2.87 13.22 -12.50
C LYS A 398 2.02 13.17 -13.76
N PHE A 399 0.70 13.32 -13.63
CA PHE A 399 -0.18 13.39 -14.79
C PHE A 399 0.08 14.63 -15.62
N ILE A 400 0.23 15.81 -15.01
CA ILE A 400 0.56 17.07 -15.71
C ILE A 400 1.88 16.91 -16.48
N SER A 401 2.92 16.41 -15.82
CA SER A 401 4.22 16.16 -16.47
C SER A 401 4.09 15.19 -17.66
N THR A 402 3.26 14.15 -17.52
CA THR A 402 3.03 13.20 -18.61
C THR A 402 2.20 13.81 -19.73
N LEU A 403 1.18 14.59 -19.40
CA LEU A 403 0.33 15.28 -20.38
C LEU A 403 1.16 16.20 -21.26
N GLY A 404 2.03 17.03 -20.67
CA GLY A 404 2.94 17.90 -21.43
C GLY A 404 3.90 17.12 -22.34
N SER A 405 4.28 15.90 -21.96
CA SER A 405 5.08 15.02 -22.85
C SER A 405 4.24 14.41 -23.98
N LEU A 406 2.97 14.10 -23.72
CA LEU A 406 2.06 13.51 -24.72
C LEU A 406 1.54 14.55 -25.71
N THR A 407 1.49 15.82 -25.33
CA THR A 407 1.00 16.93 -26.16
C THR A 407 2.14 17.78 -26.72
N SER A 408 3.33 17.21 -26.93
CA SER A 408 4.51 17.97 -27.40
C SER A 408 4.33 18.63 -28.76
N GLU A 409 3.41 18.11 -29.58
CA GLU A 409 3.08 18.63 -30.92
C GLU A 409 1.92 19.64 -30.90
N ILE A 410 1.33 19.93 -29.73
CA ILE A 410 0.25 20.91 -29.54
C ILE A 410 0.86 22.16 -28.90
N ASP A 411 0.39 23.35 -29.31
CA ASP A 411 0.80 24.61 -28.69
C ASP A 411 0.52 24.57 -27.17
N PRO A 412 1.54 24.80 -26.30
CA PRO A 412 1.34 24.82 -24.85
C PRO A 412 0.22 25.77 -24.38
N GLU A 413 0.01 26.91 -25.06
CA GLU A 413 -1.08 27.84 -24.70
C GLU A 413 -2.45 27.19 -24.92
N GLU A 414 -2.64 26.47 -26.02
CA GLU A 414 -3.87 25.71 -26.30
C GLU A 414 -4.12 24.62 -25.25
N VAL A 415 -3.07 23.92 -24.83
CA VAL A 415 -3.18 22.89 -23.78
C VAL A 415 -3.58 23.50 -22.45
N VAL A 416 -3.00 24.64 -22.07
CA VAL A 416 -3.34 25.34 -20.82
C VAL A 416 -4.77 25.87 -20.88
N ASP A 417 -5.16 26.50 -21.98
CA ASP A 417 -6.52 27.04 -22.18
C ASP A 417 -7.58 25.94 -22.17
N PHE A 418 -7.26 24.74 -22.64
CA PHE A 418 -8.16 23.59 -22.57
C PHE A 418 -8.47 23.16 -21.12
N ILE A 419 -7.49 23.25 -20.21
CA ILE A 419 -7.61 22.77 -18.82
C ILE A 419 -8.29 23.85 -17.95
N LYS A 420 -9.62 23.84 -17.92
CA LYS A 420 -10.41 24.82 -17.13
C LYS A 420 -10.35 24.63 -15.62
N ASP A 421 -10.14 23.39 -15.15
CA ASP A 421 -10.07 23.06 -13.72
C ASP A 421 -8.94 22.05 -13.46
N PRO A 422 -7.69 22.52 -13.30
CA PRO A 422 -6.56 21.64 -13.05
C PRO A 422 -6.70 20.83 -11.75
N ALA A 423 -7.25 21.43 -10.69
CA ALA A 423 -7.34 20.79 -9.39
C ALA A 423 -8.38 19.65 -9.39
N GLY A 424 -9.59 19.90 -9.90
CA GLY A 424 -10.63 18.87 -10.03
C GLY A 424 -10.41 17.87 -11.17
N SER A 425 -9.52 18.19 -12.12
CA SER A 425 -9.11 17.24 -13.17
C SER A 425 -7.98 16.31 -12.73
N PHE A 426 -6.98 16.83 -11.99
CA PHE A 426 -5.75 16.08 -11.71
C PHE A 426 -5.59 15.65 -10.25
N ASN A 427 -6.30 16.29 -9.31
CA ASN A 427 -6.21 16.02 -7.87
C ASN A 427 -7.58 15.72 -7.25
N ARG A 428 -8.55 15.29 -8.06
CA ARG A 428 -9.94 14.99 -7.64
C ARG A 428 -10.05 14.13 -6.39
N PHE A 429 -9.13 13.19 -6.20
CA PHE A 429 -9.16 12.24 -5.08
C PHE A 429 -7.98 12.40 -4.11
N SER A 430 -7.10 13.38 -4.33
CA SER A 430 -5.79 13.40 -3.67
C SER A 430 -5.29 14.77 -3.24
N LEU A 431 -6.08 15.84 -3.36
CA LEU A 431 -5.60 17.20 -3.12
C LEU A 431 -4.94 17.36 -1.74
N ALA A 432 -5.60 16.89 -0.68
CA ALA A 432 -5.06 16.97 0.69
C ALA A 432 -3.78 16.14 0.91
N ASN A 433 -3.45 15.21 0.00
CA ASN A 433 -2.22 14.40 0.03
C ASN A 433 -1.10 14.97 -0.87
N THR A 434 -1.33 16.10 -1.54
CA THR A 434 -0.29 16.79 -2.33
C THR A 434 0.53 17.73 -1.46
N THR A 435 1.70 18.14 -1.95
CA THR A 435 2.54 19.16 -1.30
C THR A 435 1.83 20.50 -1.18
N LEU A 436 0.92 20.84 -2.12
CA LEU A 436 0.10 22.05 -2.01
C LEU A 436 -0.95 21.91 -0.90
N GLY A 437 -1.68 20.80 -0.88
CA GLY A 437 -2.70 20.48 0.13
C GLY A 437 -3.95 21.38 0.11
N ARG A 438 -3.80 22.66 -0.25
CA ARG A 438 -4.76 23.77 -0.16
C ARG A 438 -4.39 24.91 -1.12
N LYS A 439 -5.17 26.01 -1.13
CA LYS A 439 -4.84 27.24 -1.89
C LYS A 439 -3.42 27.71 -1.58
N PHE A 440 -2.70 28.18 -2.61
CA PHE A 440 -1.31 28.63 -2.47
C PHE A 440 -1.15 29.88 -1.59
N HIS A 441 -2.16 30.76 -1.55
CA HIS A 441 -2.14 31.96 -0.71
C HIS A 441 -2.09 31.61 0.78
N ASP A 442 -2.72 30.51 1.18
CA ASP A 442 -2.74 29.98 2.55
C ASP A 442 -1.41 29.33 2.99
N LEU A 443 -0.42 29.24 2.10
CA LEU A 443 0.92 28.68 2.38
C LEU A 443 1.98 29.77 2.62
N LYS A 444 1.63 31.04 2.41
CA LYS A 444 2.55 32.18 2.56
C LYS A 444 2.44 32.90 3.91
N GLU A 445 1.45 32.53 4.71
CA GLU A 445 1.32 32.87 6.13
C GLU A 445 1.97 31.76 6.98
#